data_AF-A0A6V7BAS5-F1
#
_entry.id   AF-A0A6V7BAS5-F1
#
_cell.length_a   1.000
_cell.length_b   1.000
_cell.length_c   1.000
_cell.angle_alpha   90.00
_cell.angle_beta   90.00
_cell.angle_gamma   90.00
#
_symmetry.space_group_name_H-M   'P 1'
#
loop_
_entity.id
_entity.type
_entity.pdbx_description
1 polymer ?
#
loop_
_entity_poly.entity_id
_entity_poly.type
_entity_poly.pdbx_seq_one_letter_code
_entity_poly.pdbx_strand_id
1 'polypeptide(L)'
;MLLKMQGMAHTLLDTIGPILNNEALHAEHKSALKLLTRMSERALGKRAVGGSDDIAEEIKQIQNRIAAHYANPGAAARPGDGIEQYAGHPMFKQMRQLAADVDLEIRVAQAGGDEKFLQFSGGLSLNSDLVAQVANLVSGVEETYDPPMEEHGRRIQNLLKKLKEGAALPGGLLDIVRALREDPVALADALHTLVRRYPTLGNNPNWRKPD
;
A
#
# COMPACT_ATOMS: atom_id res chain seq x y z
N MET A 1 -6.14 17.11 5.63
CA MET A 1 -6.06 15.97 6.58
C MET A 1 -5.40 14.75 5.95
N LEU A 2 -5.88 14.24 4.80
CA LEU A 2 -5.33 13.03 4.17
C LEU A 2 -3.82 13.13 3.80
N LEU A 3 -3.36 14.24 3.22
CA LEU A 3 -1.93 14.43 2.90
C LEU A 3 -1.03 14.39 4.16
N LYS A 4 -1.47 14.99 5.28
CA LYS A 4 -0.77 14.90 6.57
C LYS A 4 -0.72 13.45 7.07
N MET A 5 -1.81 12.70 6.86
CA MET A 5 -1.92 11.29 7.24
C MET A 5 -1.00 10.39 6.42
N GLN A 6 -0.85 10.63 5.11
CA GLN A 6 0.12 9.94 4.28
C GLN A 6 1.55 10.13 4.78
N GLY A 7 1.99 11.39 5.01
CA GLY A 7 3.34 11.64 5.54
C GLY A 7 3.58 10.94 6.88
N MET A 8 2.57 10.92 7.75
CA MET A 8 2.63 10.23 9.04
C MET A 8 2.69 8.70 8.90
N ALA A 9 2.00 8.10 7.93
CA ALA A 9 2.00 6.65 7.70
C ALA A 9 3.38 6.18 7.24
N HIS A 10 3.98 6.90 6.29
CA HIS A 10 5.35 6.63 5.83
C HIS A 10 6.37 6.84 6.95
N THR A 11 6.27 7.93 7.70
CA THR A 11 7.15 8.18 8.87
C THR A 11 7.12 7.02 9.87
N LEU A 12 5.93 6.47 10.13
CA LEU A 12 5.75 5.37 11.07
C LEU A 12 6.32 4.05 10.51
N LEU A 13 6.14 3.79 9.21
CA LEU A 13 6.73 2.65 8.52
C LEU A 13 8.27 2.71 8.58
N ASP A 14 8.85 3.88 8.29
CA ASP A 14 10.29 4.10 8.30
C ASP A 14 10.91 4.01 9.70
N THR A 15 10.14 4.42 10.72
CA THR A 15 10.56 4.32 12.13
C THR A 15 10.62 2.86 12.60
N ILE A 16 9.67 2.03 12.16
CA ILE A 16 9.52 0.66 12.68
C ILE A 16 10.29 -0.37 11.86
N GLY A 17 10.35 -0.22 10.54
CA GLY A 17 11.01 -1.18 9.64
C GLY A 17 12.38 -1.65 10.17
N PRO A 18 13.32 -0.74 10.48
CA PRO A 18 14.67 -1.06 10.95
C PRO A 18 14.75 -1.82 12.29
N ILE A 19 13.66 -1.86 13.07
CA ILE A 19 13.64 -2.44 14.42
C ILE A 19 12.76 -3.68 14.54
N LEU A 20 12.20 -4.21 13.45
CA LEU A 20 11.23 -5.32 13.49
C LEU A 20 11.80 -6.62 14.07
N ASN A 21 13.10 -6.84 13.97
CA ASN A 21 13.77 -8.00 14.56
C ASN A 21 14.11 -7.83 16.05
N ASN A 22 13.86 -6.66 16.65
CA ASN A 22 14.12 -6.42 18.06
C ASN A 22 12.89 -6.79 18.90
N GLU A 23 12.90 -7.98 19.50
CA GLU A 23 11.81 -8.48 20.37
C GLU A 23 11.52 -7.57 21.57
N ALA A 24 12.53 -6.84 22.07
CA ALA A 24 12.34 -5.92 23.20
C ALA A 24 11.48 -4.70 22.83
N LEU A 25 11.28 -4.44 21.53
CA LEU A 25 10.44 -3.36 21.00
C LEU A 25 9.11 -3.89 20.41
N HIS A 26 8.73 -5.12 20.75
CA HIS A 26 7.51 -5.73 20.23
C HIS A 26 6.22 -4.96 20.56
N ALA A 27 6.16 -4.27 21.71
CA ALA A 27 5.01 -3.45 22.07
C ALA A 27 4.87 -2.22 21.15
N GLU A 28 5.99 -1.68 20.68
CA GLU A 28 6.10 -0.53 19.81
C GLU A 28 5.73 -0.94 18.38
N HIS A 29 6.13 -2.15 17.95
CA HIS A 29 5.65 -2.72 16.69
C HIS A 29 4.12 -2.86 16.67
N LYS A 30 3.54 -3.43 17.73
CA LYS A 30 2.07 -3.56 17.87
C LYS A 30 1.36 -2.21 17.92
N SER A 31 1.95 -1.23 18.62
CA SER A 31 1.40 0.13 18.71
C SER A 31 1.38 0.80 17.34
N ALA A 32 2.47 0.69 16.59
CA ALA A 32 2.56 1.22 15.24
C ALA A 32 1.57 0.54 14.28
N LEU A 33 1.42 -0.79 14.35
CA LEU A 33 0.48 -1.51 13.50
C LEU A 33 -0.96 -1.06 13.75
N LYS A 34 -1.32 -0.89 15.03
CA LYS A 34 -2.63 -0.38 15.43
C LYS A 34 -2.87 1.04 14.92
N LEU A 35 -1.85 1.89 14.98
CA LEU A 35 -1.94 3.26 14.51
C LEU A 35 -2.08 3.34 12.98
N LEU A 36 -1.28 2.58 12.22
CA LEU A 36 -1.43 2.45 10.77
C LEU A 36 -2.80 1.90 10.37
N THR A 37 -3.34 0.95 11.13
CA THR A 37 -4.67 0.40 10.89
C THR A 37 -5.74 1.48 11.05
N ARG A 38 -5.68 2.27 12.13
CA ARG A 38 -6.59 3.41 12.35
C ARG A 38 -6.48 4.45 11.22
N MET A 39 -5.27 4.71 10.74
CA MET A 39 -5.04 5.65 9.64
C MET A 39 -5.64 5.14 8.32
N SER A 40 -5.41 3.88 7.97
CA SER A 40 -6.04 3.22 6.82
C SER A 40 -7.56 3.23 6.93
N GLU A 41 -8.13 2.87 8.08
CA GLU A 41 -9.57 2.91 8.31
C GLU A 41 -10.17 4.32 8.14
N ARG A 42 -9.51 5.35 8.67
CA ARG A 42 -9.94 6.75 8.47
C ARG A 42 -9.86 7.15 7.01
N ALA A 43 -8.79 6.79 6.33
CA ALA A 43 -8.60 7.11 4.91
C ALA A 43 -9.72 6.46 4.09
N LEU A 44 -10.07 5.20 4.38
CA LEU A 44 -11.15 4.44 3.75
C LEU A 44 -12.57 4.90 4.15
N GLY A 45 -12.71 6.02 4.87
CA GLY A 45 -14.00 6.56 5.30
C GLY A 45 -14.73 5.71 6.36
N LYS A 46 -14.05 4.73 6.96
CA LYS A 46 -14.59 3.97 8.09
C LYS A 46 -14.54 4.85 9.35
N ARG A 47 -15.58 4.78 10.19
CA ARG A 47 -15.70 5.55 11.44
C ARG A 47 -14.55 5.21 12.40
N ALA A 48 -13.42 5.88 12.25
CA ALA A 48 -12.31 5.77 13.18
C ALA A 48 -12.29 7.01 14.08
N VAL A 49 -12.34 6.75 15.40
CA VAL A 49 -12.43 7.76 16.46
C VAL A 49 -11.09 8.51 16.61
N GLY A 50 -11.14 9.85 16.71
CA GLY A 50 -10.00 10.77 16.99
C GLY A 50 -9.58 11.67 15.80
N GLY A 51 -8.75 12.67 16.05
CA GLY A 51 -8.27 13.67 15.08
C GLY A 51 -6.87 13.39 14.53
N SER A 52 -6.39 14.20 13.57
CA SER A 52 -5.02 14.07 13.02
C SER A 52 -3.93 14.39 14.04
N ASP A 53 -4.25 15.16 15.08
CA ASP A 53 -3.29 15.59 16.09
C ASP A 53 -3.05 14.48 17.12
N ASP A 54 -4.08 13.67 17.41
CA ASP A 54 -3.95 12.44 18.21
C ASP A 54 -2.97 11.44 17.56
N ILE A 55 -3.02 11.32 16.22
CA ILE A 55 -2.11 10.44 15.47
C ILE A 55 -0.66 10.93 15.58
N ALA A 56 -0.44 12.24 15.43
CA ALA A 56 0.91 12.81 15.50
C ALA A 56 1.53 12.62 16.89
N GLU A 57 0.73 12.79 17.96
CA GLU A 57 1.18 12.57 19.32
C GLU A 57 1.49 11.09 19.59
N GLU A 58 0.65 10.16 19.12
CA GLU A 58 0.92 8.72 19.25
C GLU A 58 2.21 8.30 18.51
N ILE A 59 2.51 8.84 17.31
CA ILE A 59 3.77 8.59 16.60
C ILE A 59 4.96 9.09 17.43
N LYS A 60 4.88 10.32 17.95
CA LYS A 60 5.95 10.90 18.77
C LYS A 60 6.22 10.07 20.03
N GLN A 61 5.17 9.55 20.67
CA GLN A 61 5.31 8.66 21.82
C GLN A 61 6.01 7.34 21.47
N ILE A 62 5.73 6.76 20.29
CA ILE A 62 6.42 5.55 19.81
C ILE A 62 7.91 5.87 19.58
N GLN A 63 8.21 6.95 18.86
CA GLN A 63 9.59 7.38 18.60
C GLN A 63 10.38 7.62 19.89
N ASN A 64 9.77 8.28 20.88
CA ASN A 64 10.40 8.52 22.18
C ASN A 64 10.70 7.22 22.93
N ARG A 65 9.80 6.23 22.89
CA ARG A 65 10.01 4.93 23.54
C ARG A 65 11.14 4.13 22.89
N ILE A 66 11.20 4.14 21.56
CA ILE A 66 12.30 3.52 20.81
C ILE A 66 13.63 4.21 21.15
N ALA A 67 13.66 5.55 21.14
CA ALA A 67 14.86 6.32 21.48
C ALA A 67 15.33 6.03 22.92
N ALA A 68 14.40 5.96 23.89
CA ALA A 68 14.71 5.63 25.27
C ALA A 68 15.26 4.20 25.43
N HIS A 69 14.78 3.23 24.65
CA HIS A 69 15.32 1.88 24.64
C HIS A 69 16.80 1.87 24.24
N TYR A 70 17.16 2.53 23.13
CA TYR A 70 18.53 2.58 22.63
C TYR A 70 19.46 3.51 23.40
N ALA A 71 18.92 4.39 24.25
CA ALA A 71 19.73 5.17 25.20
C ALA A 71 20.31 4.30 26.33
N ASN A 72 19.81 3.08 26.54
CA ASN A 72 20.31 2.17 27.57
C ASN A 72 21.55 1.39 27.09
N PRO A 73 22.66 1.38 27.86
CA PRO A 73 23.90 0.69 27.48
C PRO A 73 23.78 -0.83 27.29
N GLY A 74 22.74 -1.45 27.87
CA GLY A 74 22.48 -2.89 27.78
C GLY A 74 21.46 -3.28 26.71
N ALA A 75 21.00 -2.34 25.88
CA ALA A 75 20.06 -2.65 24.81
C ALA A 75 20.71 -3.52 23.71
N ALA A 76 19.94 -4.47 23.18
CA ALA A 76 20.36 -5.29 22.05
C ALA A 76 20.66 -4.42 20.81
N ALA A 77 21.36 -5.00 19.83
CA ALA A 77 21.95 -4.36 18.67
C ALA A 77 21.13 -3.18 18.08
N ARG A 78 21.85 -2.14 17.66
CA ARG A 78 21.28 -0.96 16.99
C ARG A 78 20.40 -1.39 15.79
N PRO A 79 19.40 -0.58 15.41
CA PRO A 79 18.58 -0.85 14.23
C PRO A 79 19.48 -1.15 13.02
N GLY A 80 19.12 -2.12 12.19
CA GLY A 80 19.89 -2.41 10.97
C GLY A 80 19.73 -1.28 9.94
N ASP A 81 20.75 -1.08 9.12
CA ASP A 81 20.73 -0.04 8.09
C ASP A 81 19.80 -0.45 6.94
N GLY A 82 18.68 0.26 6.80
CA GLY A 82 17.79 0.20 5.64
C GLY A 82 16.57 -0.71 5.80
N ILE A 83 15.41 -0.18 5.38
CA ILE A 83 14.10 -0.86 5.40
C ILE A 83 14.09 -2.10 4.48
N GLU A 84 14.93 -2.11 3.44
CA GLU A 84 15.05 -3.17 2.44
C GLU A 84 15.40 -4.53 3.05
N GLN A 85 16.16 -4.55 4.16
CA GLN A 85 16.50 -5.79 4.89
C GLN A 85 15.28 -6.44 5.58
N TYR A 86 14.18 -5.70 5.72
CA TYR A 86 12.98 -6.10 6.44
C TYR A 86 11.76 -6.26 5.53
N ALA A 87 11.93 -6.06 4.22
CA ALA A 87 10.86 -6.15 3.23
C ALA A 87 10.15 -7.53 3.24
N GLY A 88 10.87 -8.60 3.61
CA GLY A 88 10.33 -9.95 3.78
C GLY A 88 9.61 -10.20 5.12
N HIS A 89 9.73 -9.31 6.12
CA HIS A 89 9.16 -9.53 7.45
C HIS A 89 7.63 -9.41 7.41
N PRO A 90 6.84 -10.39 7.91
CA PRO A 90 5.38 -10.40 7.76
C PRO A 90 4.69 -9.13 8.29
N MET A 91 5.18 -8.61 9.43
CA MET A 91 4.64 -7.37 10.00
C MET A 91 4.97 -6.14 9.15
N PHE A 92 6.13 -6.12 8.50
CA PHE A 92 6.50 -5.04 7.59
C PHE A 92 5.56 -5.01 6.39
N LYS A 93 5.34 -6.18 5.76
CA LYS A 93 4.40 -6.34 4.65
C LYS A 93 3.01 -5.85 5.01
N GLN A 94 2.52 -6.21 6.20
CA GLN A 94 1.23 -5.74 6.70
C GLN A 94 1.19 -4.21 6.87
N MET A 95 2.20 -3.62 7.49
CA MET A 95 2.29 -2.16 7.69
C MET A 95 2.38 -1.41 6.35
N ARG A 96 3.16 -1.93 5.40
CA ARG A 96 3.28 -1.38 4.05
C ARG A 96 1.95 -1.41 3.31
N GLN A 97 1.19 -2.51 3.40
CA GLN A 97 -0.15 -2.58 2.82
C GLN A 97 -1.07 -1.52 3.44
N LEU A 98 -1.02 -1.29 4.76
CA LEU A 98 -1.82 -0.25 5.40
C LEU A 98 -1.42 1.17 4.97
N ALA A 99 -0.13 1.43 4.74
CA ALA A 99 0.32 2.70 4.19
C ALA A 99 -0.15 2.90 2.74
N ALA A 100 -0.08 1.84 1.91
CA ALA A 100 -0.61 1.83 0.55
C ALA A 100 -2.11 2.13 0.50
N ASP A 101 -2.87 1.68 1.49
CA ASP A 101 -4.29 2.02 1.62
C ASP A 101 -4.49 3.53 1.78
N VAL A 102 -3.72 4.17 2.64
CA VAL A 102 -3.78 5.62 2.86
C VAL A 102 -3.38 6.37 1.58
N ASP A 103 -2.35 5.90 0.89
CA ASP A 103 -1.90 6.47 -0.38
C ASP A 103 -2.96 6.37 -1.47
N LEU A 104 -3.66 5.23 -1.56
CA LEU A 104 -4.71 5.04 -2.54
C LEU A 104 -5.85 6.03 -2.34
N GLU A 105 -6.28 6.26 -1.11
CA GLU A 105 -7.41 7.16 -0.84
C GLU A 105 -7.16 8.59 -1.29
N ILE A 106 -5.91 9.07 -1.13
CA ILE A 106 -5.49 10.36 -1.66
C ILE A 106 -5.54 10.34 -3.18
N ARG A 107 -5.03 9.27 -3.81
CA ARG A 107 -5.01 9.15 -5.26
C ARG A 107 -6.42 9.03 -5.84
N VAL A 108 -7.35 8.34 -5.17
CA VAL A 108 -8.77 8.29 -5.55
C VAL A 108 -9.41 9.66 -5.43
N ALA A 109 -9.18 10.39 -4.34
CA ALA A 109 -9.67 11.75 -4.19
C ALA A 109 -9.11 12.69 -5.29
N GLN A 110 -7.81 12.60 -5.60
CA GLN A 110 -7.17 13.36 -6.67
C GLN A 110 -7.67 12.99 -8.06
N ALA A 111 -7.99 11.72 -8.29
CA ALA A 111 -8.57 11.23 -9.53
C ALA A 111 -10.05 11.62 -9.71
N GLY A 112 -10.63 12.41 -8.80
CA GLY A 112 -12.02 12.88 -8.85
C GLY A 112 -13.03 11.98 -8.13
N GLY A 113 -12.56 11.15 -7.20
CA GLY A 113 -13.40 10.31 -6.35
C GLY A 113 -14.02 9.11 -7.07
N ASP A 114 -14.99 8.47 -6.41
CA ASP A 114 -15.65 7.26 -6.91
C ASP A 114 -16.41 7.49 -8.24
N GLU A 115 -16.86 8.73 -8.52
CA GLU A 115 -17.55 9.07 -9.77
C GLU A 115 -16.71 8.80 -11.02
N LYS A 116 -15.39 8.99 -10.93
CA LYS A 116 -14.46 8.73 -12.03
C LYS A 116 -14.20 7.25 -12.27
N PHE A 117 -14.56 6.39 -11.32
CA PHE A 117 -14.54 4.94 -11.50
C PHE A 117 -15.79 4.42 -12.25
N LEU A 118 -16.83 5.26 -12.41
CA LEU A 118 -18.01 4.94 -13.23
C LEU A 118 -17.80 5.23 -14.72
N GLN A 119 -16.80 6.05 -15.05
CA GLN A 119 -16.48 6.44 -16.42
C GLN A 119 -15.41 5.51 -16.99
N PHE A 120 -15.68 4.82 -18.09
CA PHE A 120 -14.67 4.01 -18.77
C PHE A 120 -13.93 4.87 -19.81
N SER A 121 -12.60 4.77 -19.80
CA SER A 121 -11.73 5.40 -20.78
C SER A 121 -10.70 4.38 -21.25
N GLY A 122 -10.32 4.46 -22.53
CA GLY A 122 -9.27 3.61 -23.11
C GLY A 122 -7.97 4.38 -23.33
N GLY A 123 -6.95 3.68 -23.82
CA GLY A 123 -5.77 4.33 -24.41
C GLY A 123 -4.57 4.54 -23.49
N LEU A 124 -4.56 3.98 -22.27
CA LEU A 124 -3.32 3.85 -21.49
C LEU A 124 -2.73 2.46 -21.70
N SER A 125 -1.61 2.37 -22.41
CA SER A 125 -0.82 1.14 -22.54
C SER A 125 0.44 1.24 -21.68
N LEU A 126 0.63 0.27 -20.78
CA LEU A 126 1.84 0.18 -19.96
C LEU A 126 2.96 -0.55 -20.70
N ASN A 127 4.21 -0.19 -20.37
CA ASN A 127 5.39 -0.91 -20.86
C ASN A 127 5.33 -2.39 -20.43
N SER A 128 5.69 -3.30 -21.34
CA SER A 128 5.69 -4.75 -21.09
C SER A 128 6.61 -5.15 -19.94
N ASP A 129 7.75 -4.50 -19.77
CA ASP A 129 8.71 -4.81 -18.71
C ASP A 129 8.15 -4.43 -17.33
N LEU A 130 7.50 -3.27 -17.23
CA LEU A 130 6.79 -2.86 -16.02
C LEU A 130 5.68 -3.84 -15.67
N VAL A 131 4.87 -4.22 -16.67
CA VAL A 131 3.77 -5.19 -16.46
C VAL A 131 4.32 -6.53 -15.98
N ALA A 132 5.45 -7.00 -16.52
CA ALA A 132 6.09 -8.24 -16.09
C ALA A 132 6.62 -8.14 -14.64
N GLN A 133 7.27 -7.04 -14.28
CA GLN A 133 7.75 -6.82 -12.90
C GLN A 133 6.60 -6.83 -11.89
N VAL A 134 5.51 -6.11 -12.18
CA VAL A 134 4.32 -6.10 -11.31
C VAL A 134 3.66 -7.48 -11.26
N ALA A 135 3.60 -8.20 -12.39
CA ALA A 135 3.07 -9.56 -12.40
C ALA A 135 3.91 -10.51 -11.54
N ASN A 136 5.24 -10.38 -11.51
CA ASN A 136 6.12 -11.20 -10.68
C ASN A 136 5.92 -10.91 -9.18
N LEU A 137 5.86 -9.64 -8.80
CA LEU A 137 5.54 -9.19 -7.45
C LEU A 137 4.22 -9.80 -6.96
N VAL A 138 3.16 -9.62 -7.75
CA VAL A 138 1.80 -10.08 -7.40
C VAL A 138 1.68 -11.61 -7.45
N SER A 139 2.52 -12.31 -8.20
CA SER A 139 2.50 -13.77 -8.25
C SER A 139 3.30 -14.43 -7.11
N GLY A 140 3.89 -13.64 -6.22
CA GLY A 140 4.70 -14.15 -5.11
C GLY A 140 6.05 -14.73 -5.55
N VAL A 141 6.52 -14.36 -6.74
CA VAL A 141 7.87 -14.72 -7.21
C VAL A 141 8.93 -13.96 -6.41
N GLU A 142 8.60 -12.76 -5.93
CA GLU A 142 9.46 -11.99 -5.03
C GLU A 142 9.07 -12.21 -3.56
N GLU A 143 10.04 -12.63 -2.74
CA GLU A 143 9.83 -12.92 -1.31
C GLU A 143 9.43 -11.69 -0.47
N THR A 144 9.66 -10.49 -1.00
CA THR A 144 9.34 -9.20 -0.38
C THR A 144 7.85 -8.84 -0.50
N TYR A 145 7.08 -9.63 -1.24
CA TYR A 145 5.66 -9.38 -1.49
C TYR A 145 4.84 -10.58 -1.03
N ASP A 146 3.74 -10.34 -0.32
CA ASP A 146 2.80 -11.43 -0.03
C ASP A 146 1.85 -11.57 -1.22
N PRO A 147 1.83 -12.74 -1.89
CA PRO A 147 0.91 -12.94 -2.99
C PRO A 147 -0.53 -12.83 -2.48
N PRO A 148 -1.41 -12.15 -3.23
CA PRO A 148 -2.81 -12.10 -2.91
C PRO A 148 -3.45 -13.49 -3.01
N MET A 149 -4.58 -13.69 -2.33
CA MET A 149 -5.41 -14.89 -2.50
C MET A 149 -5.72 -15.11 -3.99
N GLU A 150 -5.86 -16.37 -4.41
CA GLU A 150 -5.92 -16.77 -5.82
C GLU A 150 -6.90 -15.94 -6.68
N GLU A 151 -8.11 -15.68 -6.18
CA GLU A 151 -9.09 -14.83 -6.87
C GLU A 151 -8.62 -13.38 -7.00
N HIS A 152 -8.01 -12.84 -5.95
CA HIS A 152 -7.51 -11.47 -5.90
C HIS A 152 -6.31 -11.29 -6.83
N GLY A 153 -5.38 -12.25 -6.86
CA GLY A 153 -4.27 -12.27 -7.81
C GLY A 153 -4.75 -12.36 -9.26
N ARG A 154 -5.71 -13.26 -9.54
CA ARG A 154 -6.32 -13.37 -10.87
C ARG A 154 -6.92 -12.04 -11.36
N ARG A 155 -7.60 -11.29 -10.49
CA ARG A 155 -8.18 -9.98 -10.84
C ARG A 155 -7.10 -8.96 -11.18
N ILE A 156 -6.00 -8.93 -10.44
CA ILE A 156 -4.88 -8.02 -10.74
C ILE A 156 -4.22 -8.41 -12.07
N GLN A 157 -3.98 -9.70 -12.31
CA GLN A 157 -3.44 -10.20 -13.58
C GLN A 157 -4.32 -9.81 -14.78
N ASN A 158 -5.66 -9.87 -14.63
CA ASN A 158 -6.58 -9.39 -15.65
C ASN A 158 -6.47 -7.89 -15.92
N LEU A 159 -6.28 -7.07 -14.86
CA LEU A 159 -6.06 -5.63 -15.02
C LEU A 159 -4.74 -5.34 -15.71
N LEU A 160 -3.66 -6.00 -15.32
CA LEU A 160 -2.35 -5.88 -15.95
C LEU A 160 -2.39 -6.24 -17.43
N LYS A 161 -3.09 -7.32 -17.79
CA LYS A 161 -3.32 -7.68 -19.19
C LYS A 161 -4.04 -6.56 -19.96
N LYS A 162 -5.13 -6.02 -19.41
CA LYS A 162 -5.88 -4.91 -20.05
C LYS A 162 -5.06 -3.63 -20.17
N LEU A 163 -4.27 -3.31 -19.16
CA LEU A 163 -3.34 -2.17 -19.16
C LEU A 163 -2.21 -2.36 -20.17
N LYS A 164 -1.73 -3.58 -20.40
CA LYS A 164 -0.80 -3.88 -21.49
C LYS A 164 -1.45 -3.66 -22.85
N GLU A 165 -2.68 -4.15 -23.02
CA GLU A 165 -3.44 -4.10 -24.27
C GLU A 165 -4.04 -2.71 -24.59
N GLY A 166 -3.95 -1.74 -23.67
CA GLY A 166 -4.56 -0.41 -23.83
C GLY A 166 -6.10 -0.43 -23.79
N ALA A 167 -6.70 -1.48 -23.22
CA ALA A 167 -8.13 -1.70 -23.20
C ALA A 167 -8.87 -0.65 -22.35
N ALA A 168 -10.18 -0.50 -22.60
CA ALA A 168 -11.01 0.39 -21.82
C ALA A 168 -11.14 -0.08 -20.36
N LEU A 169 -10.84 0.83 -19.42
CA LEU A 169 -10.85 0.62 -17.99
C LEU A 169 -11.45 1.84 -17.28
N PRO A 170 -11.84 1.72 -15.99
CA PRO A 170 -12.30 2.87 -15.22
C PRO A 170 -11.28 4.02 -15.25
N GLY A 171 -11.74 5.25 -15.51
CA GLY A 171 -10.89 6.43 -15.65
C GLY A 171 -10.09 6.73 -14.39
N GLY A 172 -10.72 6.59 -13.22
CA GLY A 172 -10.03 6.70 -11.93
C GLY A 172 -8.88 5.70 -11.79
N LEU A 173 -9.02 4.47 -12.30
CA LEU A 173 -7.91 3.50 -12.32
C LEU A 173 -6.81 3.96 -13.28
N LEU A 174 -7.16 4.43 -14.48
CA LEU A 174 -6.15 4.87 -15.45
C LEU A 174 -5.35 6.08 -14.94
N ASP A 175 -5.99 7.02 -14.26
CA ASP A 175 -5.32 8.20 -13.71
C ASP A 175 -4.34 7.82 -12.59
N ILE A 176 -4.73 6.87 -11.72
CA ILE A 176 -3.87 6.33 -10.66
C ILE A 176 -2.68 5.58 -11.28
N VAL A 177 -2.94 4.69 -12.23
CA VAL A 177 -1.90 3.89 -12.91
C VAL A 177 -0.94 4.80 -13.67
N ARG A 178 -1.42 5.85 -14.33
CA ARG A 178 -0.58 6.78 -15.10
C ARG A 178 0.46 7.47 -14.22
N ALA A 179 0.12 7.78 -12.98
CA ALA A 179 1.03 8.39 -12.01
C ALA A 179 2.06 7.39 -11.43
N LEU A 180 1.85 6.08 -11.61
CA LEU A 180 2.65 4.99 -11.05
C LEU A 180 3.46 4.21 -12.09
N ARG A 181 3.44 4.66 -13.35
CA ARG A 181 4.01 3.91 -14.49
C ARG A 181 5.54 3.73 -14.46
N GLU A 182 6.22 4.33 -13.49
CA GLU A 182 7.67 4.24 -13.32
C GLU A 182 8.06 3.49 -12.03
N ASP A 183 7.08 3.09 -11.23
CA ASP A 183 7.28 2.44 -9.94
C ASP A 183 6.48 1.12 -9.86
N PRO A 184 7.10 -0.04 -10.13
CA PRO A 184 6.40 -1.33 -10.12
C PRO A 184 5.89 -1.70 -8.72
N VAL A 185 6.61 -1.30 -7.67
CA VAL A 185 6.32 -1.60 -6.27
C VAL A 185 5.07 -0.84 -5.84
N ALA A 186 5.04 0.47 -6.10
CA ALA A 186 3.86 1.30 -5.81
C ALA A 186 2.67 0.95 -6.71
N LEU A 187 2.90 0.55 -7.97
CA LEU A 187 1.85 0.08 -8.86
C LEU A 187 1.22 -1.24 -8.37
N ALA A 188 2.03 -2.19 -7.91
CA ALA A 188 1.54 -3.44 -7.31
C ALA A 188 0.65 -3.14 -6.09
N ASP A 189 1.14 -2.30 -5.18
CA ASP A 189 0.43 -1.90 -3.96
C ASP A 189 -0.89 -1.19 -4.26
N ALA A 190 -0.91 -0.30 -5.25
CA ALA A 190 -2.12 0.39 -5.69
C ALA A 190 -3.14 -0.60 -6.30
N LEU A 191 -2.70 -1.53 -7.15
CA LEU A 191 -3.59 -2.55 -7.75
C LEU A 191 -4.16 -3.50 -6.69
N HIS A 192 -3.34 -3.91 -5.72
CA HIS A 192 -3.78 -4.69 -4.57
C HIS A 192 -4.92 -4.01 -3.82
N THR A 193 -4.70 -2.74 -3.49
CA THR A 193 -5.63 -1.95 -2.71
C THR A 193 -6.91 -1.66 -3.51
N LEU A 194 -6.79 -1.32 -4.80
CA LEU A 194 -7.92 -1.07 -5.70
C LEU A 194 -8.84 -2.28 -5.84
N VAL A 195 -8.27 -3.46 -6.06
CA VAL A 195 -9.03 -4.70 -6.24
C VAL A 195 -9.68 -5.16 -4.91
N ARG A 196 -9.14 -4.73 -3.77
CA ARG A 196 -9.76 -4.94 -2.44
C ARG A 196 -10.91 -3.96 -2.21
N ARG A 197 -10.73 -2.68 -2.57
CA ARG A 197 -11.72 -1.61 -2.40
C ARG A 197 -12.92 -1.77 -3.35
N TYR A 198 -12.67 -2.21 -4.58
CA TYR A 198 -13.69 -2.38 -5.62
C TYR A 198 -13.79 -3.88 -6.01
N PRO A 199 -14.68 -4.66 -5.37
CA PRO A 199 -14.73 -6.12 -5.56
C PRO A 199 -15.03 -6.58 -7.00
N THR A 200 -15.63 -5.74 -7.82
CA THR A 200 -15.94 -6.02 -9.24
C THR A 200 -14.79 -5.66 -10.20
N LEU A 201 -13.77 -4.96 -9.71
CA LEU A 201 -12.64 -4.54 -10.53
C LEU A 201 -11.75 -5.75 -10.89
N GLY A 202 -11.38 -5.86 -12.17
CA GLY A 202 -10.57 -6.99 -12.67
C GLY A 202 -11.37 -8.29 -12.87
N ASN A 203 -12.68 -8.32 -12.59
CA ASN A 203 -13.53 -9.50 -12.70
C ASN A 203 -14.06 -9.81 -14.11
N ASN A 204 -13.41 -9.31 -15.17
CA ASN A 204 -13.87 -9.55 -16.54
C ASN A 204 -12.76 -10.11 -17.45
N PRO A 205 -12.72 -11.43 -17.70
CA PRO A 205 -11.75 -12.05 -18.62
C PRO A 205 -12.09 -11.82 -20.10
N ASN A 206 -13.34 -11.47 -20.44
CA ASN A 206 -13.79 -11.26 -21.82
C ASN A 206 -14.12 -9.80 -22.10
N TRP A 207 -13.13 -9.05 -22.57
CA TRP A 207 -13.35 -7.71 -23.14
C TRP A 207 -13.48 -7.74 -24.68
N ARG A 208 -13.31 -8.92 -25.30
CA ARG A 208 -13.50 -9.16 -26.74
C ARG A 208 -14.72 -10.04 -26.97
N LYS A 209 -15.92 -9.49 -26.81
CA LYS A 209 -17.04 -9.82 -27.70
C LYS A 209 -17.86 -8.54 -27.88
N PRO A 210 -17.72 -7.86 -29.02
CA PRO A 210 -18.85 -7.10 -29.54
C PRO A 210 -19.93 -8.12 -29.93
N ASP A 211 -21.18 -7.85 -29.56
CA ASP A 211 -22.33 -8.43 -30.24
C ASP A 211 -22.38 -7.95 -31.70
#